data_AF-A0A2E2YMI2-F1
#
_entry.id   AF-A0A2E2YMI2-F1
#
_cell.length_a   1.000
_cell.length_b   1.000
_cell.length_c   1.000
_cell.angle_alpha   90.00
_cell.angle_beta   90.00
_cell.angle_gamma   90.00
#
_symmetry.space_group_name_H-M   'P 1'
#
loop_
_entity.id
_entity.type
_entity.pdbx_description
1 polymer ?
#
loop_
_entity_poly.entity_id
_entity_poly.type
_entity_poly.pdbx_seq_one_letter_code
_entity_poly.pdbx_strand_id
1 'polypeptide(L)'
;MHNDEEKNSHKSFNPMSNSQSSFGPIALVAISVLTVLIFLWGEIVADPQIDVYQFDAGPIEQFAIGQIITLDEMNFYIIGMEDGRIRAIDGRNEKSGCNVIYDIQDTRGVSKNPLSIPGVFLDHCSDSVWALTGDAISGANYPLRTPQVTYKRDEEGILHVWVEVITILNR
;
A
#
# COMPACT_ATOMS: atom_id res chain seq x y z
N MET A 1 -84.90 -22.40 10.81
CA MET A 1 -85.88 -22.70 9.75
C MET A 1 -86.27 -21.41 9.04
N HIS A 2 -85.61 -21.06 7.95
CA HIS A 2 -86.27 -20.72 6.69
C HIS A 2 -85.19 -20.59 5.61
N ASN A 3 -85.35 -21.43 4.58
CA ASN A 3 -84.70 -21.28 3.29
C ASN A 3 -85.27 -20.05 2.57
N ASP A 4 -84.54 -19.58 1.55
CA ASP A 4 -85.02 -19.22 0.20
C ASP A 4 -83.78 -18.67 -0.56
N GLU A 5 -83.20 -19.47 -1.47
CA GLU A 5 -83.38 -19.41 -2.94
C GLU A 5 -83.06 -18.01 -3.53
N GLU A 6 -81.87 -17.86 -4.11
CA GLU A 6 -81.55 -18.07 -5.53
C GLU A 6 -81.59 -16.75 -6.33
N LYS A 7 -80.43 -16.32 -6.86
CA LYS A 7 -80.33 -15.72 -8.19
C LYS A 7 -78.88 -15.60 -8.68
N ASN A 8 -78.58 -16.42 -9.68
CA ASN A 8 -77.45 -16.25 -10.59
C ASN A 8 -77.57 -14.91 -11.34
N SER A 9 -76.46 -14.17 -11.45
CA SER A 9 -76.26 -13.22 -12.55
C SER A 9 -74.77 -13.01 -12.81
N HIS A 10 -74.35 -13.44 -13.99
CA HIS A 10 -73.04 -13.22 -14.58
C HIS A 10 -72.59 -11.75 -14.43
N LYS A 11 -71.42 -11.54 -13.82
CA LYS A 11 -70.59 -10.36 -14.09
C LYS A 11 -69.15 -10.78 -14.34
N SER A 12 -68.81 -10.73 -15.63
CA SER A 12 -67.57 -10.22 -16.19
C SER A 12 -66.28 -10.60 -15.48
N PHE A 13 -65.58 -11.56 -16.09
CA PHE A 13 -64.12 -11.59 -16.11
C PHE A 13 -63.59 -10.18 -16.41
N ASN A 14 -62.87 -9.57 -15.47
CA ASN A 14 -61.96 -8.47 -15.77
C ASN A 14 -60.53 -8.98 -15.56
N PRO A 15 -59.71 -9.05 -16.62
CA PRO A 15 -58.30 -9.36 -16.48
C PRO A 15 -57.57 -8.16 -15.89
N MET A 16 -56.57 -8.43 -15.07
CA MET A 16 -55.40 -7.57 -14.81
C MET A 16 -55.63 -6.05 -14.79
N SER A 17 -55.76 -5.48 -13.60
CA SER A 17 -55.14 -4.17 -13.34
C SER A 17 -53.73 -4.42 -12.84
N ASN A 18 -52.83 -4.70 -13.78
CA ASN A 18 -51.41 -4.65 -13.54
C ASN A 18 -51.09 -3.16 -13.37
N SER A 19 -50.99 -2.69 -12.12
CA SER A 19 -50.44 -1.36 -11.84
C SER A 19 -48.96 -1.39 -12.20
N GLN A 20 -48.67 -1.25 -13.49
CA GLN A 20 -47.36 -0.86 -13.97
C GLN A 20 -47.18 0.58 -13.49
N SER A 21 -46.67 0.70 -12.27
CA SER A 21 -46.18 1.97 -11.77
C SER A 21 -45.18 2.50 -12.79
N SER A 22 -45.50 3.63 -13.40
CA SER A 22 -44.67 4.35 -14.38
C SER A 22 -43.42 4.97 -13.70
N PHE A 23 -42.68 4.17 -12.93
CA PHE A 23 -41.40 4.52 -12.32
C PHE A 23 -40.22 4.16 -13.23
N GLY A 24 -40.45 3.40 -14.31
CA GLY A 24 -39.40 2.98 -15.25
C GLY A 24 -38.53 4.12 -15.78
N PRO A 25 -39.11 5.24 -16.28
CA PRO A 25 -38.32 6.36 -16.80
C PRO A 25 -37.54 7.10 -15.70
N ILE A 26 -38.17 7.33 -14.54
CA ILE A 26 -37.56 8.06 -13.42
C ILE A 26 -36.42 7.26 -12.80
N ALA A 27 -36.61 5.94 -12.63
CA ALA A 27 -35.57 5.05 -12.14
C ALA A 27 -34.37 4.98 -13.11
N LEU A 28 -34.62 4.94 -14.42
CA LEU A 28 -33.55 4.97 -15.42
C LEU A 28 -32.75 6.27 -15.38
N VAL A 29 -33.42 7.42 -15.26
CA VAL A 29 -32.75 8.73 -15.14
C VAL A 29 -31.93 8.78 -13.84
N ALA A 30 -32.51 8.35 -12.71
CA ALA A 30 -31.82 8.36 -11.42
C ALA A 30 -30.56 7.47 -11.43
N ILE A 31 -30.64 6.26 -11.98
CA ILE A 31 -29.49 5.36 -12.11
C ILE A 31 -28.44 5.96 -13.05
N SER A 32 -28.86 6.57 -14.16
CA SER A 32 -27.93 7.20 -15.10
C SER A 32 -27.18 8.36 -14.46
N VAL A 33 -27.88 9.23 -13.73
CA VAL A 33 -27.29 10.35 -12.99
C VAL A 33 -26.35 9.84 -11.89
N LEU A 34 -26.77 8.85 -11.11
CA LEU A 34 -25.92 8.24 -10.07
C LEU A 34 -24.64 7.65 -10.68
N THR A 35 -24.75 6.98 -11.82
CA THR A 35 -23.60 6.39 -12.52
C THR A 35 -22.62 7.48 -12.95
N VAL A 36 -23.11 8.54 -13.60
CA VAL A 36 -22.28 9.69 -14.01
C VAL A 36 -21.62 10.35 -12.79
N LEU A 37 -22.35 10.53 -11.70
CA LEU A 37 -21.80 11.11 -10.47
C LEU A 37 -20.71 10.23 -9.85
N ILE A 38 -20.86 8.90 -9.86
CA ILE A 38 -19.83 7.96 -9.37
C ILE A 38 -18.55 8.07 -10.22
N PHE A 39 -18.67 8.12 -11.55
CA PHE A 39 -17.51 8.28 -12.43
C PHE A 39 -16.80 9.63 -12.21
N LEU A 40 -17.57 10.72 -12.12
CA LEU A 40 -17.01 12.05 -11.85
C LEU A 40 -16.37 12.14 -10.46
N TRP A 41 -16.95 11.49 -9.45
CA TRP A 41 -16.33 11.41 -8.12
C TRP A 41 -15.02 10.63 -8.14
N GLY A 42 -14.98 9.50 -8.85
CA GLY A 42 -13.76 8.71 -9.02
C GLY A 42 -12.63 9.52 -9.66
N GLU A 43 -12.94 10.26 -10.73
CA GLU A 43 -11.93 11.04 -11.46
C GLU A 43 -11.38 12.24 -10.66
N ILE A 44 -12.21 12.88 -9.82
CA ILE A 44 -11.81 14.10 -9.09
C ILE A 44 -11.17 13.77 -7.73
N VAL A 45 -11.60 12.69 -7.07
CA VAL A 45 -11.23 12.40 -5.68
C VAL A 45 -10.23 11.25 -5.55
N ALA A 46 -10.15 10.34 -6.52
CA ALA A 46 -9.43 9.08 -6.36
C ALA A 46 -8.07 8.99 -7.07
N ASP A 47 -7.48 10.10 -7.54
CA ASP A 47 -6.15 10.06 -8.14
C ASP A 47 -5.06 10.38 -7.09
N PRO A 48 -4.44 9.38 -6.44
CA PRO A 48 -3.29 9.61 -5.60
C PRO A 48 -2.14 10.14 -6.46
N GLN A 49 -1.61 11.32 -6.14
CA GLN A 49 -0.42 11.81 -6.82
C GLN A 49 0.77 10.92 -6.44
N ILE A 50 1.23 10.11 -7.40
CA ILE A 50 2.42 9.29 -7.25
C ILE A 50 3.62 10.16 -7.61
N ASP A 51 4.53 10.34 -6.66
CA ASP A 51 5.84 10.95 -6.90
C ASP A 51 6.91 9.86 -6.90
N VAL A 52 7.73 9.85 -7.95
CA VAL A 52 8.81 8.89 -8.14
C VAL A 52 10.10 9.66 -8.30
N TYR A 53 11.02 9.47 -7.36
CA TYR A 53 12.36 10.03 -7.44
C TYR A 53 13.42 8.94 -7.34
N GLN A 54 14.56 9.19 -7.96
CA GLN A 54 15.70 8.28 -7.94
C GLN A 54 16.93 9.02 -7.45
N PHE A 55 17.77 8.33 -6.69
CA PHE A 55 19.08 8.85 -6.28
C PHE A 55 20.16 7.79 -6.45
N ASP A 56 21.38 8.26 -6.67
CA ASP A 56 22.58 7.42 -6.69
C ASP A 56 23.06 7.19 -5.26
N ALA A 57 23.08 5.94 -4.83
CA ALA A 57 23.61 5.54 -3.52
C ALA A 57 25.14 5.36 -3.55
N GLY A 58 25.75 5.37 -4.74
CA GLY A 58 27.18 5.29 -4.97
C GLY A 58 27.64 3.98 -5.64
N PRO A 59 28.97 3.77 -5.75
CA PRO A 59 29.55 2.66 -6.50
C PRO A 59 29.23 1.31 -5.85
N ILE A 60 29.02 0.27 -6.66
CA ILE A 60 28.62 -1.06 -6.15
C ILE A 60 29.64 -1.67 -5.18
N GLU A 61 30.91 -1.32 -5.32
CA GLU A 61 32.03 -1.87 -4.55
C GLU A 61 31.95 -1.58 -3.05
N GLN A 62 31.22 -0.54 -2.64
CA GLN A 62 31.04 -0.20 -1.23
C GLN A 62 29.99 -1.07 -0.50
N PHE A 63 29.23 -1.88 -1.24
CA PHE A 63 28.11 -2.67 -0.70
C PHE A 63 28.44 -4.17 -0.64
N ALA A 64 29.48 -4.52 0.11
CA ALA A 64 29.81 -5.92 0.39
C ALA A 64 28.68 -6.64 1.17
N ILE A 65 28.67 -7.97 1.11
CA ILE A 65 27.71 -8.79 1.87
C ILE A 65 27.80 -8.47 3.37
N GLY A 66 26.67 -8.16 4.01
CA GLY A 66 26.57 -7.76 5.41
C GLY A 66 26.94 -6.30 5.69
N GLN A 67 27.44 -5.57 4.68
CA GLN A 67 27.77 -4.15 4.83
C GLN A 67 26.49 -3.31 4.82
N ILE A 68 26.43 -2.34 5.74
CA ILE A 68 25.34 -1.38 5.84
C ILE A 68 25.94 0.01 5.64
N ILE A 69 25.38 0.74 4.68
CA ILE A 69 25.74 2.13 4.38
C ILE A 69 24.53 3.00 4.75
N THR A 70 24.76 3.97 5.61
CA THR A 70 23.73 4.94 6.02
C THR A 70 23.84 6.20 5.16
N LEU A 71 22.70 6.65 4.65
CA LEU A 71 22.54 7.91 3.94
C LEU A 71 21.70 8.85 4.82
N ASP A 72 22.34 9.43 5.84
CA ASP A 72 21.69 10.17 6.93
C ASP A 72 20.80 11.32 6.43
N GLU A 73 21.27 12.07 5.43
CA GLU A 73 20.53 13.22 4.87
C GLU A 73 19.17 12.81 4.29
N MET A 74 19.06 11.58 3.79
CA MET A 74 17.84 11.04 3.20
C MET A 74 17.07 10.11 4.15
N ASN A 75 17.68 9.72 5.27
CA ASN A 75 17.20 8.67 6.19
C ASN A 75 17.05 7.32 5.49
N PHE A 76 18.06 6.91 4.73
CA PHE A 76 18.10 5.62 4.05
C PHE A 76 19.22 4.73 4.56
N TYR A 77 18.97 3.42 4.54
CA TYR A 77 19.97 2.40 4.83
C TYR A 77 20.09 1.47 3.62
N ILE A 78 21.31 1.30 3.12
CA ILE A 78 21.61 0.43 1.97
C ILE A 78 22.42 -0.76 2.47
N ILE A 79 21.96 -1.97 2.17
CA ILE A 79 22.40 -3.21 2.82
C ILE A 79 22.79 -4.23 1.76
N GLY A 80 24.02 -4.74 1.85
CA GLY A 80 24.44 -5.91 1.08
C GLY A 80 23.89 -7.19 1.70
N MET A 81 23.05 -7.91 0.97
CA MET A 81 22.37 -9.12 1.44
C MET A 81 23.25 -10.37 1.24
N GLU A 82 22.93 -11.44 1.97
CA GLU A 82 23.64 -12.73 1.90
C GLU A 82 23.63 -13.36 0.50
N ASP A 83 22.59 -13.13 -0.28
CA ASP A 83 22.45 -13.64 -1.65
C ASP A 83 23.12 -12.75 -2.71
N GLY A 84 23.89 -11.74 -2.28
CA GLY A 84 24.58 -10.79 -3.15
C GLY A 84 23.69 -9.68 -3.72
N ARG A 85 22.40 -9.64 -3.38
CA ARG A 85 21.53 -8.50 -3.72
C ARG A 85 21.80 -7.32 -2.79
N ILE A 86 21.47 -6.13 -3.26
CA ILE A 86 21.46 -4.93 -2.44
C ILE A 86 20.01 -4.57 -2.12
N ARG A 87 19.75 -4.19 -0.87
CA ARG A 87 18.44 -3.74 -0.39
C ARG A 87 18.55 -2.32 0.13
N ALA A 88 17.55 -1.49 -0.19
CA ALA A 88 17.38 -0.18 0.42
C ALA A 88 16.23 -0.25 1.44
N ILE A 89 16.41 0.39 2.60
CA ILE A 89 15.40 0.58 3.64
C ILE A 89 15.18 2.07 3.81
N ASP A 90 13.93 2.50 3.70
CA ASP A 90 13.53 3.84 4.09
C ASP A 90 13.36 3.87 5.62
N GLY A 91 14.21 4.65 6.28
CA GLY A 91 14.22 4.79 7.72
C GLY A 91 13.06 5.61 8.28
N ARG A 92 12.23 6.25 7.45
CA ARG A 92 11.08 7.04 7.91
C ARG A 92 9.91 6.11 8.27
N ASN A 93 9.49 6.12 9.54
CA ASN A 93 8.28 5.42 9.97
C ASN A 93 7.08 6.39 9.96
N GLU A 94 6.28 6.34 8.88
CA GLU A 94 5.12 7.23 8.73
C GLU A 94 4.03 7.04 9.80
N LYS A 95 4.00 5.89 10.47
CA LYS A 95 2.99 5.63 11.52
C LYS A 95 3.29 6.37 12.82
N SER A 96 4.57 6.47 13.19
CA SER A 96 4.99 7.20 14.40
C SER A 96 5.42 8.63 14.10
N GLY A 97 5.74 8.94 12.84
CA GLY A 97 6.31 10.22 12.43
C GLY A 97 7.79 10.36 12.79
N CYS A 98 8.46 9.28 13.21
CA CYS A 98 9.87 9.28 13.60
C CYS A 98 10.72 8.46 12.64
N ASN A 99 12.03 8.71 12.67
CA ASN A 99 13.00 7.94 11.89
C ASN A 99 13.55 6.82 12.76
N VAL A 100 13.73 5.65 12.17
CA VAL A 100 14.39 4.53 12.82
C VAL A 100 15.89 4.77 12.87
N ILE A 101 16.51 4.30 13.95
CA ILE A 101 17.95 4.31 14.14
C ILE A 101 18.45 2.86 14.05
N TYR A 102 19.54 2.65 13.33
CA TYR A 102 20.19 1.34 13.30
C TYR A 102 21.00 1.11 14.58
N ASP A 103 20.53 0.21 15.44
CA ASP A 103 21.26 -0.26 16.62
C ASP A 103 21.98 -1.57 16.28
N ILE A 104 23.28 -1.47 15.99
CA ILE A 104 24.15 -2.59 15.61
C ILE A 104 24.34 -3.65 16.71
N GLN A 105 24.13 -3.31 17.99
CA GLN A 105 24.39 -4.23 19.11
C GLN A 105 23.15 -5.03 19.52
N ASP A 106 21.98 -4.72 18.96
CA ASP A 106 20.74 -5.39 19.34
C ASP A 106 20.73 -6.86 18.88
N THR A 107 20.73 -7.75 19.87
CA THR A 107 20.80 -9.20 19.66
C THR A 107 19.52 -9.79 19.09
N ARG A 108 18.38 -9.08 19.12
CA ARG A 108 17.13 -9.54 18.49
C ARG A 108 17.33 -9.80 16.99
N GLY A 109 18.21 -9.01 16.37
CA GLY A 109 18.62 -9.14 14.98
C GLY A 109 19.21 -10.50 14.64
N VAL A 110 19.96 -11.14 15.54
CA VAL A 110 20.64 -12.43 15.29
C VAL A 110 19.69 -13.51 14.78
N SER A 111 18.47 -13.55 15.28
CA SER A 111 17.47 -14.56 14.90
C SER A 111 16.65 -14.21 13.65
N LYS A 112 16.76 -12.98 13.16
CA LYS A 112 15.88 -12.41 12.12
C LYS A 112 16.62 -11.89 10.90
N ASN A 113 17.87 -11.47 11.07
CA ASN A 113 18.69 -10.92 10.01
C ASN A 113 19.32 -12.01 9.14
N PRO A 114 19.62 -11.69 7.87
CA PRO A 114 20.54 -12.50 7.07
C PRO A 114 21.87 -12.69 7.80
N LEU A 115 22.58 -13.79 7.51
CA LEU A 115 23.88 -14.11 8.15
C LEU A 115 23.84 -14.29 9.68
N SER A 116 22.66 -14.27 10.30
CA SER A 116 22.50 -14.35 11.76
C SER A 116 23.31 -13.31 12.55
N ILE A 117 23.45 -12.10 12.01
CA ILE A 117 24.20 -11.00 12.66
C ILE A 117 23.30 -10.16 13.58
N PRO A 118 23.86 -9.56 14.65
CA PRO A 118 23.13 -8.57 15.44
C PRO A 118 22.82 -7.32 14.60
N GLY A 119 21.93 -6.48 15.12
CA GLY A 119 21.58 -5.22 14.49
C GLY A 119 20.10 -5.12 14.18
N VAL A 120 19.45 -4.02 14.56
CA VAL A 120 18.03 -3.80 14.23
C VAL A 120 17.78 -2.33 13.90
N PHE A 121 16.69 -2.06 13.20
CA PHE A 121 16.13 -0.71 13.12
C PHE A 121 15.19 -0.49 14.28
N LEU A 122 15.44 0.54 15.08
CA LEU A 122 14.68 0.90 16.28
C LEU A 122 13.97 2.23 16.09
N ASP A 123 12.67 2.28 16.34
CA ASP A 123 11.91 3.51 16.45
C ASP A 123 11.68 3.86 17.92
N HIS A 124 12.37 4.89 18.42
CA HIS A 124 12.23 5.35 19.80
C HIS A 124 10.87 5.97 20.14
N CYS A 125 10.06 6.33 19.15
CA CYS A 125 8.75 6.92 19.39
C CYS A 125 7.66 5.87 19.66
N SER A 126 7.86 4.63 19.16
CA SER A 126 6.88 3.54 19.29
C SER A 126 7.45 2.26 19.90
N ASP A 127 8.75 2.24 20.25
CA ASP A 127 9.52 1.06 20.65
C ASP A 127 9.44 -0.10 19.65
N SER A 128 9.12 0.22 18.39
CA SER A 128 9.03 -0.75 17.31
C SER A 128 10.40 -1.10 16.74
N VAL A 129 10.54 -2.34 16.30
CA VAL A 129 11.82 -2.93 15.90
C VAL A 129 11.67 -3.74 14.63
N TRP A 130 12.60 -3.55 13.71
CA TRP A 130 12.65 -4.25 12.43
C TRP A 130 14.03 -4.87 12.18
N ALA A 131 14.04 -5.96 11.42
CA ALA A 131 15.23 -6.63 10.93
C ALA A 131 15.90 -5.80 9.81
N LEU A 132 17.12 -6.18 9.43
CA LEU A 132 17.83 -5.62 8.27
C LEU A 132 17.06 -5.80 6.95
N THR A 133 16.19 -6.81 6.86
CA THR A 133 15.29 -6.97 5.72
C THR A 133 14.18 -5.92 5.67
N GLY A 134 13.95 -5.17 6.76
CA GLY A 134 12.78 -4.31 6.95
C GLY A 134 11.58 -5.05 7.55
N ASP A 135 11.68 -6.37 7.79
CA ASP A 135 10.58 -7.13 8.39
C ASP A 135 10.41 -6.80 9.88
N ALA A 136 9.18 -6.69 10.34
CA ALA A 136 8.89 -6.39 11.74
C ALA A 136 9.35 -7.53 12.66
N ILE A 137 10.02 -7.16 13.75
CA ILE A 137 10.43 -8.06 14.82
C ILE A 137 9.48 -7.92 16.02
N SER A 138 9.28 -6.68 16.50
CA SER A 138 8.43 -6.38 17.67
C SER A 138 7.88 -4.96 17.62
N GLY A 139 6.78 -4.69 18.34
CA GLY A 139 6.14 -3.36 18.42
C GLY A 139 5.29 -3.01 17.21
N ALA A 140 5.83 -3.21 16.00
CA ALA A 140 5.09 -3.05 14.74
C ALA A 140 4.52 -4.38 14.22
N ASN A 141 3.42 -4.29 13.47
CA ASN A 141 2.82 -5.40 12.71
C ASN A 141 2.89 -5.19 11.20
N TYR A 142 3.75 -4.29 10.74
CA TYR A 142 3.98 -3.94 9.34
C TYR A 142 5.48 -3.78 9.09
N PRO A 143 5.99 -4.13 7.88
CA PRO A 143 7.39 -3.95 7.55
C PRO A 143 7.72 -2.48 7.27
N LEU A 144 9.01 -2.12 7.38
CA LEU A 144 9.53 -0.87 6.82
C LEU A 144 9.44 -0.88 5.30
N ARG A 145 9.37 0.31 4.71
CA ARG A 145 9.35 0.43 3.25
C ARG A 145 10.72 0.03 2.70
N THR A 146 10.70 -0.75 1.62
CA THR A 146 11.89 -1.22 0.90
C THR A 146 11.87 -0.70 -0.53
N PRO A 147 12.48 0.47 -0.80
CA PRO A 147 12.52 1.04 -2.15
C PRO A 147 13.26 0.15 -3.16
N GLN A 148 12.98 0.34 -4.44
CA GLN A 148 13.52 -0.51 -5.49
C GLN A 148 14.98 -0.15 -5.74
N VAL A 149 15.83 -1.18 -5.89
CA VAL A 149 17.25 -1.00 -6.19
C VAL A 149 17.51 -1.41 -7.61
N THR A 150 18.15 -0.53 -8.37
CA THR A 150 18.56 -0.74 -9.76
C THR A 150 20.05 -0.46 -9.91
N TYR A 151 20.62 -0.86 -11.04
CA TYR A 151 22.06 -0.70 -11.31
C TYR A 151 22.25 0.02 -12.63
N LYS A 152 23.09 1.05 -12.64
CA LYS A 152 23.42 1.81 -13.86
C LYS A 152 24.91 2.07 -13.90
N ARG A 153 25.50 2.14 -15.09
CA ARG A 153 26.89 2.58 -15.24
C ARG A 153 26.94 4.09 -15.44
N ASP A 154 27.93 4.73 -14.84
CA ASP A 154 28.25 6.15 -15.07
C ASP A 154 29.03 6.35 -16.39
N GLU A 155 29.49 7.58 -16.62
CA GLU A 155 30.24 7.95 -17.84
C GLU A 155 31.63 7.27 -17.88
N GLU A 156 32.19 6.97 -16.72
CA GLU A 156 33.45 6.26 -16.50
C GLU A 156 33.32 4.73 -16.61
N GLY A 157 32.09 4.22 -16.71
CA GLY A 157 31.78 2.79 -16.83
C GLY A 157 31.73 2.04 -15.49
N ILE A 158 31.80 2.73 -14.35
CA ILE A 158 31.67 2.18 -13.00
C ILE A 158 30.20 1.84 -12.75
N LEU A 159 29.93 0.68 -12.13
CA LEU A 159 28.57 0.26 -11.82
C LEU A 159 28.11 0.90 -10.50
N HIS A 160 27.03 1.66 -10.55
CA HIS A 160 26.43 2.39 -9.44
C HIS A 160 25.10 1.78 -9.02
N VAL A 161 24.78 1.94 -7.74
CA VAL A 161 23.54 1.48 -7.12
C VAL A 161 22.57 2.65 -7.07
N TRP A 162 21.44 2.50 -7.75
CA TRP A 162 20.40 3.51 -7.84
C TRP A 162 19.18 3.07 -7.06
N VAL A 163 18.66 3.95 -6.21
CA VAL A 163 17.47 3.68 -5.41
C VAL A 163 16.31 4.48 -5.96
N GLU A 164 15.24 3.79 -6.34
CA GLU A 164 13.98 4.38 -6.77
C GLU A 164 12.97 4.34 -5.63
N VAL A 165 12.49 5.52 -5.27
CA VAL A 165 11.52 5.71 -4.19
C VAL A 165 10.20 6.15 -4.80
N ILE A 166 9.14 5.40 -4.50
CA ILE A 166 7.78 5.69 -4.90
C ILE A 166 7.03 6.15 -3.67
N THR A 167 6.54 7.39 -3.68
CA THR A 167 5.75 7.97 -2.60
C THR A 167 4.36 8.36 -3.09
N ILE A 168 3.37 8.21 -2.22
CA ILE A 168 2.01 8.65 -2.47
C ILE A 168 1.80 9.97 -1.72
N LEU A 169 1.55 11.05 -2.46
CA LEU A 169 1.21 12.34 -1.87
C LEU A 169 -0.27 12.32 -1.49
N ASN A 170 -0.56 12.28 -0.19
CA ASN A 170 -1.91 12.49 0.32
C ASN A 170 -2.22 14.00 0.28
N ARG A 171 -3.33 14.36 -0.36
CA ARG A 171 -3.85 15.73 -0.44
C ARG A 171 -4.50 16.17 0.86
#